data_AF-A0A1Q3UC46-F1
#
_entry.id   AF-A0A1Q3UC46-F1
#
_cell.length_a   1.000
_cell.length_b   1.000
_cell.length_c   1.000
_cell.angle_alpha   90.00
_cell.angle_beta   90.00
_cell.angle_gamma   90.00
#
_symmetry.space_group_name_H-M   'P 1'
#
loop_
_entity.id
_entity.type
_entity.pdbx_description
1 polymer ?
#
loop_
_entity_poly.entity_id
_entity_poly.type
_entity_poly.pdbx_seq_one_letter_code
_entity_poly.pdbx_strand_id
1 'polypeptide(L)'
;MVKIKEGYVMNAREKVEFDRVNALPRKTSGVVAYYFKPQTKYPPRIYVFMHAEIWCDRNRRPMGLFHTMPFLSRPMNREEIEYHHFDIRLCYHHYEDWDKLIYAEEQEAEELDKENPDTGSAFLEKLKSYRNDYPVGYAKNLPPRIKEQLTESGESNLMGELMTNGQHYSLQQISELLNKEQQGEKRMTILILLRELYKSRATGQTEGFNITIAEIERKALMSQQRTRRNYVRRVYQKNKLFALEEVRAKYPDYTEAMLQADLLVKKRRFRKKKSKPIVDLRRCQLEKLARKLNFENLSEHDYHHTCCRIVLLQNALKLRLPIRLTVTLNKNKLIYSFNWRTRESVVKSFVGLANAKGMTHEQLALRHKEMSSSNYSF
;
A
#
# COMPACT_ATOMS: atom_id res chain seq x y z
N MET A 1 14.73 -36.17 -30.39
CA MET A 1 14.81 -35.66 -31.77
C MET A 1 13.53 -34.86 -32.01
N VAL A 2 13.61 -33.61 -32.48
CA VAL A 2 12.41 -32.75 -32.63
C VAL A 2 11.48 -33.36 -33.68
N LYS A 3 10.24 -33.69 -33.32
CA LYS A 3 9.22 -34.12 -34.30
C LYS A 3 8.66 -32.88 -35.00
N ILE A 4 9.28 -32.50 -36.12
CA ILE A 4 8.68 -31.54 -37.06
C ILE A 4 7.47 -32.24 -37.69
N LYS A 5 6.32 -31.57 -37.77
CA LYS A 5 5.14 -32.12 -38.46
C LYS A 5 5.54 -32.55 -39.87
N GLU A 6 5.15 -33.76 -40.24
CA GLU A 6 5.45 -34.35 -41.54
C GLU A 6 4.98 -33.40 -42.66
N GLY A 7 5.90 -33.02 -43.56
CA GLY A 7 5.63 -32.11 -44.68
C GLY A 7 5.77 -30.61 -44.39
N TYR A 8 6.10 -30.17 -43.17
CA TYR A 8 6.32 -28.75 -42.89
C TYR A 8 7.72 -28.28 -43.34
N VAL A 9 7.77 -27.31 -44.26
CA VAL A 9 9.01 -26.67 -44.72
C VAL A 9 9.17 -25.33 -44.00
N MET A 10 10.18 -25.23 -43.13
CA MET A 10 10.51 -23.98 -42.43
C MET A 10 11.03 -22.93 -43.41
N ASN A 11 10.58 -21.69 -43.27
CA ASN A 11 11.18 -20.57 -44.00
C ASN A 11 12.58 -20.23 -43.44
N ALA A 12 13.39 -19.46 -44.17
CA ALA A 12 14.77 -19.17 -43.78
C ALA A 12 14.88 -18.49 -42.40
N ARG A 13 13.90 -17.67 -42.01
CA ARG A 13 13.87 -16.99 -40.71
C ARG A 13 13.49 -17.93 -39.57
N GLU A 14 12.52 -18.81 -39.81
CA GLU A 14 12.11 -19.88 -38.88
C GLU A 14 13.25 -20.86 -38.64
N LYS A 15 14.00 -21.20 -39.70
CA LYS A 15 15.17 -22.07 -39.60
C LYS A 15 16.29 -21.45 -38.75
N VAL A 16 16.62 -20.17 -38.98
CA VAL A 16 17.65 -19.46 -38.18
C VAL A 16 17.25 -19.38 -36.71
N GLU A 17 15.97 -19.09 -36.42
CA GLU A 17 15.49 -19.04 -35.04
C GLU A 17 15.43 -20.43 -34.39
N PHE A 18 15.02 -21.45 -35.16
CA PHE A 18 15.04 -22.84 -34.73
C PHE A 18 16.46 -23.29 -34.35
N ASP A 19 17.44 -23.03 -35.22
CA ASP A 19 18.84 -23.37 -34.99
C ASP A 19 19.41 -22.63 -33.77
N ARG A 20 19.05 -21.35 -33.59
CA ARG A 20 19.42 -20.55 -32.42
C ARG A 20 18.88 -21.13 -31.11
N VAL A 21 17.60 -21.51 -31.08
CA VAL A 21 16.94 -22.04 -29.88
C VAL A 21 17.41 -23.46 -29.58
N ASN A 22 17.58 -24.30 -30.60
CA ASN A 22 18.07 -25.66 -30.45
C ASN A 22 19.52 -25.73 -29.93
N ALA A 23 20.31 -24.68 -30.12
CA ALA A 23 21.66 -24.56 -29.56
C ALA A 23 21.68 -24.20 -28.06
N LEU A 24 20.55 -23.77 -27.47
CA LEU A 24 20.47 -23.47 -26.04
C LEU A 24 20.39 -24.75 -25.20
N PRO A 25 20.97 -24.78 -23.98
CA PRO A 25 20.76 -25.87 -23.05
C PRO A 25 19.26 -26.09 -22.79
N ARG A 26 18.81 -27.35 -22.86
CA ARG A 26 17.43 -27.71 -22.51
C ARG A 26 17.22 -27.46 -21.02
N LYS A 27 16.10 -26.86 -20.62
CA LYS A 27 15.75 -26.80 -19.20
C LYS A 27 15.37 -28.18 -18.71
N THR A 28 15.67 -28.40 -17.44
CA THR A 28 15.38 -29.63 -16.72
C THR A 28 14.30 -29.44 -15.67
N SER A 29 13.76 -28.22 -15.51
CA SER A 29 12.73 -27.89 -14.53
C SER A 29 11.89 -26.69 -14.95
N GLY A 30 10.62 -26.68 -14.56
CA GLY A 30 9.67 -25.59 -14.78
C GLY A 30 8.47 -25.66 -13.84
N VAL A 31 7.61 -24.64 -13.87
CA VAL A 31 6.46 -24.49 -12.97
C VAL A 31 5.23 -24.04 -13.75
N VAL A 32 4.07 -24.59 -13.41
CA VAL A 32 2.74 -24.16 -13.87
C VAL A 32 2.04 -23.38 -12.76
N ALA A 33 1.45 -22.24 -13.07
CA ALA A 33 0.79 -21.33 -12.12
C ALA A 33 -0.64 -20.99 -12.54
N TYR A 34 -1.57 -21.00 -11.58
CA TYR A 34 -3.01 -20.82 -11.82
C TYR A 34 -3.48 -19.48 -11.28
N TYR A 35 -4.26 -18.75 -12.10
CA TYR A 35 -4.79 -17.43 -11.79
C TYR A 35 -6.29 -17.38 -12.05
N PHE A 36 -7.07 -17.06 -11.02
CA PHE A 36 -8.50 -16.86 -11.18
C PHE A 36 -8.78 -15.42 -11.59
N LYS A 37 -9.46 -15.26 -12.71
CA LYS A 37 -10.00 -13.96 -13.15
C LYS A 37 -11.50 -13.96 -12.92
N PRO A 38 -12.01 -13.15 -11.98
CA PRO A 38 -13.45 -13.03 -11.76
C PRO A 38 -14.14 -12.42 -12.98
N GLN A 39 -15.46 -12.58 -13.04
CA GLN A 39 -16.28 -12.03 -14.11
C GLN A 39 -16.08 -10.51 -14.23
N THR A 40 -15.85 -10.05 -15.46
CA THR A 40 -15.76 -8.63 -15.81
C THR A 40 -16.63 -8.38 -17.05
N LYS A 41 -16.07 -7.80 -18.11
CA LYS A 41 -16.68 -7.80 -19.45
C LYS A 41 -16.73 -9.21 -20.06
N TYR A 42 -15.87 -10.11 -19.61
CA TYR A 42 -15.79 -11.51 -20.05
C TYR A 42 -16.21 -12.44 -18.89
N PRO A 43 -16.70 -13.65 -19.21
CA PRO A 43 -16.98 -14.68 -18.20
C PRO A 43 -15.79 -14.93 -17.26
N PRO A 44 -16.03 -15.41 -16.03
CA PRO A 44 -14.94 -15.80 -15.13
C PRO A 44 -14.12 -16.93 -15.77
N ARG A 45 -12.80 -16.89 -15.61
CA ARG A 45 -11.87 -17.86 -16.22
C ARG A 45 -10.70 -18.16 -15.30
N ILE A 46 -10.17 -19.38 -15.38
CA ILE A 46 -8.87 -19.75 -14.80
C ILE A 46 -7.82 -19.68 -15.90
N TYR A 47 -6.74 -18.96 -15.65
CA TYR A 47 -5.59 -18.91 -16.53
C TYR A 47 -4.49 -19.78 -15.96
N VAL A 48 -3.94 -20.67 -16.78
CA VAL A 48 -2.88 -21.61 -16.45
C VAL A 48 -1.63 -21.19 -17.19
N PHE A 49 -0.68 -20.62 -16.47
CA PHE A 49 0.57 -20.11 -17.01
C PHE A 49 1.69 -21.11 -16.83
N MET A 50 2.39 -21.37 -17.91
CA MET A 50 3.61 -22.16 -17.93
C MET A 50 4.82 -21.23 -17.76
N HIS A 51 5.79 -21.58 -16.91
CA HIS A 51 6.97 -20.78 -16.61
C HIS A 51 7.72 -20.29 -17.87
N ALA A 52 7.96 -18.97 -17.96
CA ALA A 52 8.64 -18.33 -19.10
C ALA A 52 9.76 -17.36 -18.66
N GLU A 53 10.88 -17.37 -19.39
CA GLU A 53 12.08 -16.54 -19.13
C GLU A 53 12.39 -15.54 -20.30
N ILE A 54 11.34 -15.11 -21.03
CA ILE A 54 11.22 -13.98 -22.02
C ILE A 54 11.83 -14.22 -23.44
N TRP A 55 11.18 -14.00 -24.62
CA TRP A 55 10.80 -12.78 -25.37
C TRP A 55 9.46 -13.01 -26.10
N CYS A 56 8.31 -12.71 -25.54
CA CYS A 56 7.98 -11.57 -24.71
C CYS A 56 6.79 -11.93 -23.82
N ASP A 57 6.59 -11.16 -22.78
CA ASP A 57 5.33 -10.97 -22.05
C ASP A 57 4.14 -10.46 -22.94
N ARG A 58 4.06 -10.89 -24.21
CA ARG A 58 3.24 -10.39 -25.33
C ARG A 58 2.04 -11.29 -25.65
N ASN A 59 1.19 -11.47 -24.66
CA ASN A 59 -0.08 -10.79 -24.85
C ASN A 59 -0.15 -9.77 -23.72
N ARG A 60 0.31 -8.55 -24.05
CA ARG A 60 0.35 -7.35 -23.21
C ARG A 60 -0.84 -7.33 -22.25
N ARG A 61 -0.62 -7.86 -21.04
CA ARG A 61 -1.62 -8.00 -19.96
C ARG A 61 -2.81 -8.87 -20.40
N PRO A 62 -3.01 -10.07 -19.82
CA PRO A 62 -4.38 -10.53 -19.61
C PRO A 62 -5.04 -9.40 -18.81
N MET A 63 -5.88 -8.61 -19.47
CA MET A 63 -6.51 -7.40 -18.91
C MET A 63 -7.00 -7.72 -17.49
N GLY A 64 -6.32 -7.20 -16.47
CA GLY A 64 -6.68 -7.41 -15.06
C GLY A 64 -5.77 -8.31 -14.21
N LEU A 65 -4.75 -8.99 -14.74
CA LEU A 65 -3.87 -9.88 -13.95
C LEU A 65 -2.54 -9.23 -13.46
N PHE A 66 -2.28 -7.95 -13.78
CA PHE A 66 -1.05 -7.25 -13.38
C PHE A 66 -0.84 -7.14 -11.86
N HIS A 67 -1.89 -7.35 -11.07
CA HIS A 67 -1.85 -7.32 -9.59
C HIS A 67 -2.35 -8.62 -8.97
N THR A 68 -2.53 -9.69 -9.74
CA THR A 68 -3.02 -10.98 -9.22
C THR A 68 -1.84 -11.87 -8.86
N MET A 69 -1.88 -12.45 -7.67
CA MET A 69 -0.95 -13.51 -7.25
C MET A 69 -1.52 -14.86 -7.69
N PRO A 70 -0.67 -15.84 -8.07
CA PRO A 70 -1.12 -17.19 -8.35
C PRO A 70 -1.76 -17.78 -7.08
N PHE A 71 -2.89 -18.46 -7.23
CA PHE A 71 -3.55 -19.13 -6.11
C PHE A 71 -3.12 -20.59 -5.95
N LEU A 72 -2.51 -21.16 -6.99
CA LEU A 72 -2.00 -22.52 -7.00
C LEU A 72 -0.83 -22.63 -7.98
N SER A 73 0.06 -23.59 -7.76
CA SER A 73 1.16 -23.94 -8.66
C SER A 73 1.58 -25.40 -8.52
N ARG A 74 2.12 -25.99 -9.60
CA ARG A 74 2.74 -27.32 -9.62
C ARG A 74 4.02 -27.33 -10.47
N PRO A 75 4.94 -28.31 -10.31
CA PRO A 75 6.00 -28.52 -11.27
C PRO A 75 5.43 -28.97 -12.63
N MET A 76 6.18 -28.68 -13.69
CA MET A 76 5.92 -29.24 -15.01
C MET A 76 6.46 -30.67 -15.11
N ASN A 77 5.77 -31.53 -15.86
CA ASN A 77 6.34 -32.81 -16.27
C ASN A 77 7.34 -32.61 -17.43
N ARG A 78 8.07 -33.67 -17.77
CA ARG A 78 9.08 -33.63 -18.84
C ARG A 78 8.49 -33.34 -20.21
N GLU A 79 7.29 -33.85 -20.51
CA GLU A 79 6.64 -33.64 -21.81
C GLU A 79 6.27 -32.16 -22.01
N GLU A 80 5.68 -31.52 -20.99
CA GLU A 80 5.39 -30.09 -20.94
C GLU A 80 6.66 -29.25 -21.08
N ILE A 81 7.73 -29.63 -20.38
CA ILE A 81 9.03 -28.97 -20.48
C ILE A 81 9.53 -29.07 -21.92
N GLU A 82 9.64 -30.27 -22.48
CA GLU A 82 10.14 -30.47 -23.84
C GLU A 82 9.27 -29.73 -24.87
N TYR A 83 7.95 -29.80 -24.75
CA TYR A 83 7.00 -29.12 -25.64
C TYR A 83 7.15 -27.59 -25.59
N HIS A 84 7.26 -26.99 -24.41
CA HIS A 84 7.45 -25.55 -24.24
C HIS A 84 8.81 -25.05 -24.75
N HIS A 85 9.85 -25.91 -24.82
CA HIS A 85 11.12 -25.54 -25.43
C HIS A 85 11.03 -25.39 -26.95
N PHE A 86 10.16 -26.16 -27.58
CA PHE A 86 10.04 -26.21 -29.04
C PHE A 86 8.91 -25.34 -29.59
N ASP A 87 7.88 -25.03 -28.79
CA ASP A 87 6.80 -24.13 -29.17
C ASP A 87 6.75 -22.86 -28.30
N ILE A 88 7.53 -21.86 -28.71
CA ILE A 88 7.63 -20.55 -28.06
C ILE A 88 6.34 -19.71 -28.16
N ARG A 89 5.26 -20.22 -28.78
CA ARG A 89 3.99 -19.49 -28.95
C ARG A 89 3.02 -19.72 -27.81
N LEU A 90 3.23 -20.73 -26.98
CA LEU A 90 2.38 -21.03 -25.83
C LEU A 90 2.72 -20.10 -24.66
N CYS A 91 1.70 -19.49 -24.06
CA CYS A 91 1.90 -18.54 -22.96
C CYS A 91 0.90 -18.70 -21.81
N TYR A 92 -0.29 -19.24 -22.08
CA TYR A 92 -1.23 -19.72 -21.07
C TYR A 92 -2.35 -20.50 -21.73
N HIS A 93 -3.00 -21.37 -20.96
CA HIS A 93 -4.33 -21.86 -21.28
C HIS A 93 -5.37 -21.09 -20.46
N HIS A 94 -6.57 -20.94 -21.00
CA HIS A 94 -7.69 -20.41 -20.23
C HIS A 94 -8.82 -21.44 -20.19
N TYR A 95 -9.43 -21.58 -19.03
CA TYR A 95 -10.54 -22.48 -18.81
C TYR A 95 -11.75 -21.67 -18.36
N GLU A 96 -12.85 -21.85 -19.07
CA GLU A 96 -14.17 -21.28 -18.76
C GLU A 96 -15.01 -22.22 -17.91
N ASP A 97 -14.51 -23.42 -17.64
CA ASP A 97 -15.19 -24.50 -16.96
C ASP A 97 -14.17 -25.30 -16.14
N TRP A 98 -14.53 -25.64 -14.91
CA TRP A 98 -13.73 -26.48 -14.02
C TRP A 98 -13.56 -27.89 -14.55
N ASP A 99 -14.59 -28.47 -15.15
CA ASP A 99 -14.53 -29.86 -15.58
C ASP A 99 -13.54 -30.02 -16.75
N LYS A 100 -13.43 -28.99 -17.61
CA LYS A 100 -12.41 -28.94 -18.67
C LYS A 100 -10.99 -28.78 -18.13
N LEU A 101 -10.83 -27.97 -17.08
CA LEU A 101 -9.54 -27.79 -16.43
C LEU A 101 -9.09 -29.10 -15.75
N ILE A 102 -9.99 -29.72 -14.98
CA ILE A 102 -9.71 -30.96 -14.25
C ILE A 102 -9.35 -32.07 -15.23
N TYR A 103 -10.10 -32.24 -16.31
CA TYR A 103 -9.82 -33.26 -17.31
C TYR A 103 -8.43 -33.09 -17.96
N ALA A 104 -8.04 -31.85 -18.27
CA ALA A 104 -6.71 -31.57 -18.82
C ALA A 104 -5.60 -31.90 -17.79
N GLU A 105 -5.81 -31.52 -16.53
CA GLU A 105 -4.82 -31.74 -15.46
C GLU A 105 -4.76 -33.21 -14.99
N GLU A 106 -5.81 -34.00 -15.19
CA GLU A 106 -5.81 -35.45 -14.92
C GLU A 106 -4.77 -36.17 -15.78
N GLN A 107 -4.71 -35.85 -17.07
CA GLN A 107 -3.71 -36.43 -17.98
C GLN A 107 -2.29 -36.02 -17.60
N GLU A 108 -2.08 -34.73 -17.29
CA GLU A 108 -0.76 -34.24 -16.91
C GLU A 108 -0.31 -34.76 -15.53
N ALA A 109 -1.25 -34.98 -14.61
CA ALA A 109 -0.98 -35.57 -13.30
C ALA A 109 -0.55 -37.03 -13.41
N GLU A 110 -1.16 -37.81 -14.30
CA GLU A 110 -0.76 -39.20 -14.57
C GLU A 110 0.67 -39.29 -15.09
N GLU A 111 1.07 -38.41 -16.01
CA GLU A 111 2.46 -38.37 -16.51
C GLU A 111 3.44 -37.90 -15.42
N LEU A 112 3.06 -36.90 -14.61
CA LEU A 112 3.89 -36.42 -13.51
C LEU A 112 4.11 -37.50 -12.45
N ASP A 113 3.10 -38.32 -12.16
CA ASP A 113 3.21 -39.44 -11.21
C ASP A 113 4.13 -40.57 -11.69
N LYS A 114 4.32 -40.73 -13.02
CA LYS A 114 5.34 -41.64 -13.56
C LYS A 114 6.76 -41.16 -13.29
N GLU A 115 6.97 -39.85 -13.24
CA GLU A 115 8.28 -39.24 -12.96
C GLU A 115 8.55 -39.15 -11.47
N ASN A 116 7.55 -38.69 -10.70
CA ASN A 116 7.63 -38.55 -9.25
C ASN A 116 6.30 -38.99 -8.62
N PRO A 117 6.23 -40.21 -8.06
CA PRO A 117 5.00 -40.78 -7.52
C PRO A 117 4.27 -39.84 -6.54
N ASP A 118 2.94 -39.89 -6.57
CA ASP A 118 1.99 -39.14 -5.74
C ASP A 118 1.96 -37.61 -5.95
N THR A 119 2.86 -37.03 -6.75
CA THR A 119 2.96 -35.58 -6.93
C THR A 119 1.79 -35.02 -7.75
N GLY A 120 1.42 -35.69 -8.83
CA GLY A 120 0.29 -35.36 -9.70
C GLY A 120 -1.04 -35.60 -8.99
N SER A 121 -1.22 -36.77 -8.40
CA SER A 121 -2.43 -37.12 -7.64
C SER A 121 -2.72 -36.14 -6.49
N ALA A 122 -1.70 -35.77 -5.69
CA ALA A 122 -1.87 -34.79 -4.62
C ALA A 122 -2.19 -33.38 -5.13
N PHE A 123 -1.63 -33.00 -6.29
CA PHE A 123 -1.97 -31.75 -6.94
C PHE A 123 -3.43 -31.73 -7.40
N LEU A 124 -3.91 -32.82 -8.00
CA LEU A 124 -5.27 -32.91 -8.53
C LEU A 124 -6.33 -32.79 -7.44
N GLU A 125 -6.14 -33.47 -6.31
CA GLU A 125 -7.01 -33.34 -5.14
C GLU A 125 -7.06 -31.90 -4.61
N LYS A 126 -5.89 -31.27 -4.54
CA LYS A 126 -5.79 -29.86 -4.14
C LYS A 126 -6.49 -28.95 -5.15
N LEU A 127 -6.35 -29.18 -6.45
CA LEU A 127 -7.03 -28.42 -7.50
C LEU A 127 -8.56 -28.55 -7.38
N LYS A 128 -9.07 -29.78 -7.18
CA LYS A 128 -10.50 -30.07 -6.99
C LYS A 128 -11.07 -29.34 -5.76
N SER A 129 -10.30 -29.20 -4.68
CA SER A 129 -10.75 -28.49 -3.48
C SER A 129 -11.09 -27.01 -3.71
N TYR A 130 -10.45 -26.36 -4.70
CA TYR A 130 -10.66 -24.95 -5.04
C TYR A 130 -11.89 -24.68 -5.91
N ARG A 131 -12.60 -25.72 -6.37
CA ARG A 131 -13.79 -25.59 -7.23
C ARG A 131 -14.86 -24.68 -6.62
N ASN A 132 -15.05 -24.77 -5.31
CA ASN A 132 -16.06 -23.99 -4.57
C ASN A 132 -15.63 -22.54 -4.33
N ASP A 133 -14.34 -22.28 -4.21
CA ASP A 133 -13.81 -20.95 -3.90
C ASP A 133 -13.76 -20.02 -5.12
N TYR A 134 -13.66 -20.59 -6.32
CA TYR A 134 -13.54 -19.84 -7.58
C TYR A 134 -14.59 -20.27 -8.61
N PRO A 135 -15.79 -19.69 -8.61
CA PRO A 135 -16.86 -20.11 -9.49
C PRO A 135 -16.55 -19.76 -10.96
N VAL A 136 -16.44 -20.79 -11.80
CA VAL A 136 -16.17 -20.73 -13.24
C VAL A 136 -17.11 -21.72 -13.94
N GLY A 137 -17.72 -21.32 -15.06
CA GLY A 137 -18.66 -22.17 -15.81
C GLY A 137 -20.13 -22.12 -15.39
N TYR A 138 -20.46 -21.52 -14.24
CA TYR A 138 -21.84 -21.41 -13.77
C TYR A 138 -22.52 -20.09 -14.20
N ALA A 139 -23.40 -20.17 -15.21
CA ALA A 139 -24.37 -19.11 -15.49
C ALA A 139 -25.60 -19.29 -14.57
N LYS A 140 -25.72 -18.38 -13.59
CA LYS A 140 -26.93 -18.03 -12.78
C LYS A 140 -27.90 -19.16 -12.42
N ASN A 141 -27.92 -19.52 -11.14
CA ASN A 141 -29.12 -19.55 -10.27
C ASN A 141 -28.70 -19.95 -8.86
N LEU A 142 -27.82 -19.17 -8.23
CA LEU A 142 -27.91 -19.08 -6.77
C LEU A 142 -28.96 -18.00 -6.52
N PRO A 143 -30.07 -18.31 -5.82
CA PRO A 143 -30.95 -17.25 -5.36
C PRO A 143 -30.08 -16.21 -4.65
N PRO A 144 -30.43 -14.91 -4.72
CA PRO A 144 -29.77 -13.94 -3.86
C PRO A 144 -29.79 -14.57 -2.48
N ARG A 145 -28.61 -14.73 -1.87
CA ARG A 145 -28.52 -15.18 -0.49
C ARG A 145 -29.38 -14.17 0.26
N ILE A 146 -30.62 -14.57 0.56
CA ILE A 146 -31.50 -13.85 1.45
C ILE A 146 -30.62 -13.79 2.68
N LYS A 147 -30.02 -12.62 2.92
CA LYS A 147 -29.70 -12.29 4.29
C LYS A 147 -31.03 -12.48 4.96
N GLU A 148 -31.11 -13.50 5.80
CA GLU A 148 -32.16 -13.60 6.79
C GLU A 148 -32.39 -12.17 7.24
N GLN A 149 -33.58 -11.65 6.93
CA GLN A 149 -34.07 -10.49 7.62
C GLN A 149 -34.10 -10.96 9.07
N LEU A 150 -33.00 -10.63 9.76
CA LEU A 150 -32.89 -10.74 11.20
C LEU A 150 -34.16 -10.11 11.71
N THR A 151 -34.98 -10.94 12.33
CA THR A 151 -36.24 -10.54 12.94
C THR A 151 -35.94 -9.30 13.78
N GLU A 152 -36.47 -8.14 13.34
CA GLU A 152 -36.29 -6.85 14.01
C GLU A 152 -36.67 -6.92 15.50
N SER A 153 -37.48 -7.92 15.88
CA SER A 153 -37.84 -8.22 17.27
C SER A 153 -36.66 -8.69 18.14
N GLY A 154 -35.69 -9.43 17.61
CA GLY A 154 -34.57 -9.97 18.40
C GLY A 154 -33.50 -8.94 18.75
N GLU A 155 -33.22 -8.01 17.83
CA GLU A 155 -32.26 -6.92 18.04
C GLU A 155 -32.82 -5.87 19.01
N SER A 156 -34.10 -5.51 18.87
CA SER A 156 -34.78 -4.56 19.75
C SER A 156 -34.85 -5.07 21.20
N ASN A 157 -35.10 -6.37 21.38
CA ASN A 157 -35.17 -6.99 22.71
C ASN A 157 -33.80 -6.98 23.41
N LEU A 158 -32.74 -7.39 22.70
CA LEU A 158 -31.38 -7.42 23.25
C LEU A 158 -30.83 -6.01 23.52
N MET A 159 -31.20 -5.04 22.68
CA MET A 159 -30.86 -3.63 22.92
C MET A 159 -31.56 -3.09 24.18
N GLY A 160 -32.84 -3.41 24.35
CA GLY A 160 -33.61 -3.06 25.56
C GLY A 160 -32.99 -3.67 26.82
N GLU A 161 -32.64 -4.96 26.78
CA GLU A 161 -32.01 -5.67 27.90
C GLU A 161 -30.63 -5.08 28.26
N LEU A 162 -29.79 -4.76 27.27
CA LEU A 162 -28.50 -4.13 27.50
C LEU A 162 -28.62 -2.68 27.99
N MET A 163 -29.73 -2.01 27.71
CA MET A 163 -29.98 -0.65 28.19
C MET A 163 -30.46 -0.63 29.64
N THR A 164 -31.31 -1.59 30.03
CA THR A 164 -31.82 -1.71 31.40
C THR A 164 -30.81 -2.38 32.33
N ASN A 165 -30.22 -3.50 31.90
CA ASN A 165 -29.36 -4.34 32.74
C ASN A 165 -27.87 -4.13 32.47
N GLY A 166 -27.51 -3.33 31.44
CA GLY A 166 -26.13 -3.08 31.05
C GLY A 166 -25.24 -2.53 32.15
N GLN A 167 -25.84 -1.79 33.07
CA GLN A 167 -25.14 -1.26 34.23
C GLN A 167 -24.79 -2.36 35.25
N HIS A 168 -25.47 -3.50 35.28
CA HIS A 168 -25.16 -4.55 36.26
C HIS A 168 -24.06 -5.52 35.80
N TYR A 169 -23.65 -5.45 34.53
CA TYR A 169 -22.57 -6.30 34.02
C TYR A 169 -21.19 -5.86 34.50
N SER A 170 -20.35 -6.85 34.79
CA SER A 170 -18.92 -6.62 35.06
C SER A 170 -18.16 -6.28 33.78
N LEU A 171 -16.99 -5.65 33.91
CA LEU A 171 -16.12 -5.33 32.77
C LEU A 171 -15.73 -6.59 31.96
N GLN A 172 -15.51 -7.72 32.62
CA GLN A 172 -15.20 -8.99 31.98
C GLN A 172 -16.39 -9.51 31.17
N GLN A 173 -17.60 -9.47 31.74
CA GLN A 173 -18.83 -9.88 31.04
C GLN A 173 -19.11 -9.01 29.81
N ILE A 174 -18.94 -7.69 29.91
CA ILE A 174 -19.10 -6.78 28.76
C ILE A 174 -18.06 -7.11 27.67
N SER A 175 -16.82 -7.40 28.06
CA SER A 175 -15.77 -7.79 27.11
C SER A 175 -16.08 -9.11 26.39
N GLU A 176 -16.62 -10.10 27.11
CA GLU A 176 -17.01 -11.38 26.53
C GLU A 176 -18.18 -11.22 25.55
N LEU A 177 -19.22 -10.46 25.93
CA LEU A 177 -20.35 -10.15 25.05
C LEU A 177 -19.89 -9.39 23.80
N LEU A 178 -18.95 -8.46 23.96
CA LEU A 178 -18.38 -7.71 22.85
C LEU A 178 -17.56 -8.60 21.91
N ASN A 179 -16.84 -9.60 22.43
CA ASN A 179 -16.13 -10.58 21.62
C ASN A 179 -17.09 -11.53 20.89
N LYS A 180 -18.12 -12.04 21.58
CA LYS A 180 -19.16 -12.89 20.99
C LYS A 180 -19.90 -12.17 19.86
N GLU A 181 -20.30 -10.92 20.06
CA GLU A 181 -20.99 -10.13 19.04
C GLU A 181 -20.07 -9.78 17.86
N GLN A 182 -18.77 -9.56 18.11
CA GLN A 182 -17.79 -9.32 17.04
C GLN A 182 -17.50 -10.56 16.19
N GLN A 183 -17.58 -11.76 16.76
CA GLN A 183 -17.35 -13.01 16.05
C GLN A 183 -18.63 -13.54 15.39
N GLY A 184 -19.79 -13.32 16.02
CA GLY A 184 -21.11 -13.75 15.56
C GLY A 184 -21.76 -12.77 14.58
N GLU A 185 -22.94 -12.28 14.95
CA GLU A 185 -23.85 -11.59 14.03
C GLU A 185 -23.44 -10.16 13.67
N LYS A 186 -22.55 -9.54 14.45
CA LYS A 186 -21.96 -8.21 14.18
C LYS A 186 -23.02 -7.11 14.06
N ARG A 187 -24.06 -7.16 14.88
CA ARG A 187 -25.11 -6.14 14.95
C ARG A 187 -24.51 -4.81 15.41
N MET A 188 -24.57 -3.79 14.56
CA MET A 188 -23.80 -2.55 14.73
C MET A 188 -24.27 -1.72 15.93
N THR A 189 -25.58 -1.70 16.18
CA THR A 189 -26.23 -1.03 17.32
C THR A 189 -25.72 -1.60 18.64
N ILE A 190 -25.74 -2.94 18.77
CA ILE A 190 -25.28 -3.70 19.93
C ILE A 190 -23.79 -3.52 20.16
N LEU A 191 -22.98 -3.59 19.10
CA LEU A 191 -21.53 -3.34 19.19
C LEU A 191 -21.21 -1.93 19.67
N ILE A 192 -21.98 -0.92 19.26
CA ILE A 192 -21.79 0.46 19.72
C ILE A 192 -22.21 0.59 21.18
N LEU A 193 -23.34 0.00 21.57
CA LEU A 193 -23.84 -0.01 22.94
C LEU A 193 -22.84 -0.67 23.90
N LEU A 194 -22.35 -1.88 23.57
CA LEU A 194 -21.36 -2.60 24.37
C LEU A 194 -20.03 -1.83 24.49
N ARG A 195 -19.60 -1.12 23.43
CA ARG A 195 -18.38 -0.29 23.49
C ARG A 195 -18.52 0.91 24.41
N GLU A 196 -19.68 1.56 24.39
CA GLU A 196 -19.96 2.68 25.30
C GLU A 196 -20.09 2.20 26.74
N LEU A 197 -20.75 1.05 26.99
CA LEU A 197 -20.83 0.41 28.32
C LEU A 197 -19.45 0.00 28.85
N TYR A 198 -18.60 -0.56 28.00
CA TYR A 198 -17.23 -0.91 28.36
C TYR A 198 -16.43 0.34 28.75
N LYS A 199 -16.58 1.43 27.98
CA LYS A 199 -15.87 2.68 28.20
C LYS A 199 -16.33 3.36 29.50
N SER A 200 -17.63 3.49 29.74
CA SER A 200 -18.15 4.14 30.96
C SER A 200 -17.65 3.42 32.21
N ARG A 201 -17.71 2.07 32.20
CA ARG A 201 -17.20 1.21 33.27
C ARG A 201 -15.69 1.30 33.46
N ALA A 202 -14.92 1.32 32.38
CA ALA A 202 -13.46 1.43 32.45
C ALA A 202 -13.00 2.80 32.98
N THR A 203 -13.78 3.87 32.75
CA THR A 203 -13.47 5.22 33.23
C THR A 203 -14.01 5.54 34.63
N GLY A 204 -14.71 4.59 35.27
CA GLY A 204 -15.28 4.78 36.62
C GLY A 204 -16.43 5.79 36.70
N GLN A 205 -17.04 6.16 35.56
CA GLN A 205 -18.20 7.03 35.53
C GLN A 205 -19.45 6.19 35.87
N THR A 206 -19.81 6.15 37.15
CA THR A 206 -21.00 5.46 37.66
C THR A 206 -22.27 6.29 37.59
N GLU A 207 -22.17 7.59 37.31
CA GLU A 207 -23.33 8.47 37.14
C GLU A 207 -23.90 8.33 35.72
N GLY A 208 -24.95 7.51 35.62
CA GLY A 208 -25.90 7.50 34.52
C GLY A 208 -25.30 7.17 33.15
N PHE A 209 -25.41 5.91 32.73
CA PHE A 209 -25.33 5.57 31.32
C PHE A 209 -26.53 6.19 30.58
N ASN A 210 -26.50 7.50 30.35
CA ASN A 210 -27.58 8.29 29.75
C ASN A 210 -27.43 8.34 28.23
N ILE A 211 -27.26 7.18 27.59
CA ILE A 211 -27.27 7.09 26.14
C ILE A 211 -28.67 6.65 25.72
N THR A 212 -29.32 7.44 24.88
CA THR A 212 -30.65 7.10 24.37
C THR A 212 -30.54 6.15 23.18
N ILE A 213 -31.59 5.34 22.95
CA ILE A 213 -31.69 4.44 21.80
C ILE A 213 -31.47 5.22 20.49
N ALA A 214 -32.10 6.40 20.36
CA ALA A 214 -31.95 7.28 19.21
C ALA A 214 -30.50 7.73 18.95
N GLU A 215 -29.70 7.94 20.01
CA GLU A 215 -28.28 8.26 19.87
C GLU A 215 -27.45 7.08 19.37
N ILE A 216 -27.76 5.86 19.83
CA ILE A 216 -27.10 4.63 19.39
C ILE A 216 -27.44 4.33 17.93
N GLU A 217 -28.71 4.41 17.58
CA GLU A 217 -29.19 4.25 16.20
C GLU A 217 -28.54 5.30 15.28
N ARG A 218 -28.47 6.55 15.71
CA ARG A 218 -27.76 7.61 14.96
C ARG A 218 -26.28 7.30 14.78
N LYS A 219 -25.59 6.81 15.83
CA LYS A 219 -24.18 6.39 15.73
C LYS A 219 -24.02 5.18 14.79
N ALA A 220 -24.93 4.21 14.85
CA ALA A 220 -24.95 3.04 13.98
C ALA A 220 -25.15 3.44 12.51
N LEU A 221 -26.13 4.29 12.24
CA LEU A 221 -26.39 4.87 10.91
C LEU A 221 -25.14 5.58 10.37
N MET A 222 -24.51 6.43 11.16
CA MET A 222 -23.29 7.14 10.76
C MET A 222 -22.12 6.18 10.49
N SER A 223 -21.99 5.10 11.27
CA SER A 223 -20.98 4.05 11.08
C SER A 223 -21.22 3.28 9.78
N GLN A 224 -22.46 2.88 9.51
CA GLN A 224 -22.86 2.22 8.27
C GLN A 224 -22.63 3.13 7.05
N GLN A 225 -23.01 4.41 7.13
CA GLN A 225 -22.75 5.39 6.07
C GLN A 225 -21.24 5.58 5.81
N ARG A 226 -20.40 5.63 6.84
CA ARG A 226 -18.94 5.70 6.68
C ARG A 226 -18.38 4.45 6.01
N THR A 227 -18.84 3.28 6.44
CA THR A 227 -18.44 1.99 5.88
C THR A 227 -18.82 1.90 4.40
N ARG A 228 -20.05 2.29 4.07
CA ARG A 228 -20.55 2.41 2.69
C ARG A 228 -19.69 3.37 1.88
N ARG A 229 -19.49 4.61 2.33
CA ARG A 229 -18.64 5.61 1.66
C ARG A 229 -17.23 5.11 1.38
N ASN A 230 -16.60 4.46 2.36
CA ASN A 230 -15.25 3.92 2.21
C ASN A 230 -15.21 2.75 1.22
N TYR A 231 -16.25 1.91 1.21
CA TYR A 231 -16.39 0.87 0.20
C TYR A 231 -16.56 1.48 -1.19
N VAL A 232 -17.53 2.37 -1.37
CA VAL A 232 -17.82 3.09 -2.64
C VAL A 232 -16.57 3.78 -3.17
N ARG A 233 -15.83 4.52 -2.34
CA ARG A 233 -14.60 5.20 -2.75
C ARG A 233 -13.51 4.23 -3.19
N ARG A 234 -13.36 3.10 -2.49
CA ARG A 234 -12.38 2.07 -2.87
C ARG A 234 -12.76 1.41 -4.19
N VAL A 235 -14.04 1.06 -4.34
CA VAL A 235 -14.59 0.48 -5.58
C VAL A 235 -14.38 1.47 -6.74
N TYR A 236 -14.80 2.73 -6.57
CA TYR A 236 -14.67 3.75 -7.60
C TYR A 236 -13.20 4.07 -7.95
N GLN A 237 -12.28 4.06 -6.98
CA GLN A 237 -10.85 4.22 -7.26
C GLN A 237 -10.27 3.08 -8.10
N LYS A 238 -10.74 1.85 -7.86
CA LYS A 238 -10.29 0.65 -8.58
C LYS A 238 -10.94 0.52 -9.95
N ASN A 239 -12.24 0.83 -10.04
CA ASN A 239 -13.07 0.58 -11.20
C ASN A 239 -14.13 1.69 -11.36
N LYS A 240 -13.77 2.78 -12.05
CA LYS A 240 -14.65 3.97 -12.19
C LYS A 240 -15.89 3.70 -13.05
N LEU A 241 -15.76 2.88 -14.08
CA LEU A 241 -16.79 2.66 -15.10
C LEU A 241 -17.93 1.77 -14.60
N PHE A 242 -17.61 0.72 -13.82
CA PHE A 242 -18.60 -0.22 -13.28
C PHE A 242 -18.80 -0.06 -11.77
N ALA A 243 -18.37 1.07 -11.20
CA ALA A 243 -18.45 1.31 -9.76
C ALA A 243 -19.88 1.19 -9.22
N LEU A 244 -20.87 1.66 -9.98
CA LEU A 244 -22.28 1.63 -9.58
C LEU A 244 -22.81 0.20 -9.49
N GLU A 245 -22.48 -0.65 -10.46
CA GLU A 245 -22.91 -2.05 -10.52
C GLU A 245 -22.25 -2.87 -9.41
N GLU A 246 -20.95 -2.68 -9.19
CA GLU A 246 -20.21 -3.34 -8.11
C GLU A 246 -20.70 -2.89 -6.73
N VAL A 247 -21.06 -1.61 -6.57
CA VAL A 247 -21.68 -1.13 -5.33
C VAL A 247 -23.07 -1.71 -5.15
N ARG A 248 -23.87 -1.82 -6.22
CA ARG A 248 -25.22 -2.42 -6.18
C ARG A 248 -25.21 -3.90 -5.80
N ALA A 249 -24.18 -4.64 -6.20
CA ALA A 249 -24.02 -6.04 -5.76
C ALA A 249 -23.97 -6.18 -4.23
N LYS A 250 -23.49 -5.16 -3.52
CA LYS A 250 -23.45 -5.12 -2.05
C LYS A 250 -24.57 -4.31 -1.41
N TYR A 251 -25.07 -3.29 -2.09
CA TYR A 251 -26.12 -2.37 -1.67
C TYR A 251 -27.16 -2.26 -2.79
N PRO A 252 -28.13 -3.18 -2.87
CA PRO A 252 -29.08 -3.26 -3.99
C PRO A 252 -29.82 -1.94 -4.28
N ASP A 253 -30.19 -1.21 -3.24
CA ASP A 253 -30.93 0.05 -3.33
C ASP A 253 -30.05 1.27 -3.67
N TYR A 254 -28.77 1.06 -4.00
CA TYR A 254 -27.83 2.15 -4.21
C TYR A 254 -28.07 2.86 -5.55
N THR A 255 -28.36 4.16 -5.48
CA THR A 255 -28.67 5.00 -6.65
C THR A 255 -27.46 5.81 -7.13
N GLU A 256 -27.54 6.33 -8.35
CA GLU A 256 -26.49 7.16 -8.93
C GLU A 256 -26.29 8.48 -8.16
N ALA A 257 -27.38 9.08 -7.66
CA ALA A 257 -27.31 10.27 -6.81
C ALA A 257 -26.50 10.01 -5.52
N MET A 258 -26.63 8.82 -4.94
CA MET A 258 -25.85 8.41 -3.75
C MET A 258 -24.36 8.25 -4.08
N LEU A 259 -24.04 7.72 -5.26
CA LEU A 259 -22.66 7.60 -5.74
C LEU A 259 -21.98 8.95 -5.80
N GLN A 260 -22.61 9.93 -6.46
CA GLN A 260 -22.08 11.28 -6.57
C GLN A 260 -21.87 11.90 -5.17
N ALA A 261 -22.87 11.78 -4.29
CA ALA A 261 -22.78 12.31 -2.93
C ALA A 261 -21.65 11.68 -2.08
N ASP A 262 -21.44 10.36 -2.19
CA ASP A 262 -20.42 9.66 -1.40
C ASP A 262 -18.98 9.89 -1.95
N LEU A 263 -18.84 10.19 -3.26
CA LEU A 263 -17.59 10.53 -3.91
C LEU A 263 -17.12 11.98 -3.68
N LEU A 264 -18.02 12.89 -3.29
CA LEU A 264 -17.66 14.26 -2.92
C LEU A 264 -16.74 14.25 -1.70
N VAL A 265 -15.43 14.31 -1.95
CA VAL A 265 -14.41 14.48 -0.92
C VAL A 265 -14.39 15.95 -0.53
N LYS A 266 -14.92 16.29 0.65
CA LYS A 266 -14.70 17.60 1.26
C LYS A 266 -13.18 17.85 1.27
N LYS A 267 -12.74 18.99 0.71
CA LYS A 267 -11.32 19.34 0.48
C LYS A 267 -10.44 18.87 1.64
N ARG A 268 -9.44 18.03 1.34
CA ARG A 268 -8.43 17.58 2.32
C ARG A 268 -7.78 18.82 2.93
N ARG A 269 -8.00 19.07 4.23
CA ARG A 269 -7.18 20.04 4.97
C ARG A 269 -5.75 19.50 4.94
N PHE A 270 -4.84 20.19 4.26
CA PHE A 270 -3.41 19.83 4.25
C PHE A 270 -2.90 19.85 5.69
N ARG A 271 -2.67 18.67 6.29
CA ARG A 271 -1.95 18.56 7.55
C ARG A 271 -0.50 18.93 7.23
N LYS A 272 -0.02 20.08 7.75
CA LYS A 272 1.39 20.48 7.65
C LYS A 272 2.26 19.32 8.17
N LYS A 273 3.16 18.80 7.34
CA LYS A 273 4.19 17.86 7.81
C LYS A 273 5.01 18.60 8.87
N LYS A 274 5.18 18.01 10.06
CA LYS A 274 6.10 18.53 11.07
C LYS A 274 7.51 18.39 10.52
N SER A 275 8.13 19.49 10.08
CA SER A 275 9.55 19.53 9.73
C SER A 275 10.36 19.69 11.01
N LYS A 276 11.51 19.01 11.11
CA LYS A 276 12.48 19.31 12.17
C LYS A 276 12.95 20.75 12.00
N PRO A 277 13.10 21.53 13.09
CA PRO A 277 13.63 22.89 12.99
C PRO A 277 15.06 22.83 12.45
N ILE A 278 15.34 23.66 11.46
CA ILE A 278 16.70 23.89 10.96
C ILE A 278 17.37 24.87 11.94
N VAL A 279 18.48 24.44 12.54
CA VAL A 279 19.19 25.22 13.57
C VAL A 279 20.60 25.61 13.15
N ASP A 280 21.16 24.97 12.13
CA ASP A 280 22.50 25.23 11.63
C ASP A 280 22.56 26.54 10.82
N LEU A 281 23.62 27.33 11.04
CA LEU A 281 23.75 28.66 10.45
C LEU A 281 23.62 28.66 8.92
N ARG A 282 24.25 27.69 8.25
CA ARG A 282 24.33 27.67 6.78
C ARG A 282 22.97 27.40 6.15
N ARG A 283 22.19 26.44 6.66
CA ARG A 283 20.83 26.23 6.16
C ARG A 283 19.89 27.36 6.54
N CYS A 284 20.02 27.96 7.73
CA CYS A 284 19.26 29.17 8.08
C CYS A 284 19.53 30.32 7.09
N GLN A 285 20.78 30.52 6.66
CA GLN A 285 21.14 31.51 5.64
C GLN A 285 20.53 31.16 4.28
N LEU A 286 20.59 29.90 3.85
CA LEU A 286 19.98 29.45 2.61
C LEU A 286 18.46 29.66 2.60
N GLU A 287 17.76 29.37 3.70
CA GLU A 287 16.32 29.63 3.81
C GLU A 287 15.99 31.13 3.72
N LYS A 288 16.78 31.98 4.36
CA LYS A 288 16.61 33.45 4.27
C LYS A 288 16.78 33.94 2.83
N LEU A 289 17.83 33.48 2.14
CA LEU A 289 18.06 33.85 0.74
C LEU A 289 16.99 33.28 -0.21
N ALA A 290 16.51 32.06 0.04
CA ALA A 290 15.42 31.47 -0.74
C ALA A 290 14.10 32.22 -0.54
N ARG A 291 13.80 32.66 0.69
CA ARG A 291 12.65 33.55 0.94
C ARG A 291 12.83 34.90 0.25
N LYS A 292 14.03 35.46 0.29
CA LYS A 292 14.37 36.70 -0.42
C LYS A 292 14.03 36.60 -1.90
N LEU A 293 14.45 35.52 -2.57
CA LEU A 293 14.14 35.28 -3.99
C LEU A 293 12.65 35.07 -4.28
N ASN A 294 11.91 34.43 -3.37
CA ASN A 294 10.52 34.06 -3.61
C ASN A 294 9.52 35.20 -3.32
N PHE A 295 9.86 36.11 -2.41
CA PHE A 295 8.90 37.07 -1.86
C PHE A 295 9.32 38.53 -1.99
N GLU A 296 10.60 38.84 -2.24
CA GLU A 296 11.07 40.22 -2.41
C GLU A 296 11.25 40.58 -3.88
N ASN A 297 10.86 41.79 -4.26
CA ASN A 297 11.15 42.36 -5.58
C ASN A 297 12.59 42.86 -5.59
N LEU A 298 13.50 42.03 -6.08
CA LEU A 298 14.94 42.33 -6.12
C LEU A 298 15.32 43.07 -7.40
N SER A 299 16.26 44.02 -7.26
CA SER A 299 16.97 44.57 -8.42
C SER A 299 17.79 43.48 -9.11
N GLU A 300 18.15 43.66 -10.38
CA GLU A 300 18.93 42.68 -11.14
C GLU A 300 20.29 42.38 -10.48
N HIS A 301 20.96 43.42 -9.97
CA HIS A 301 22.21 43.29 -9.24
C HIS A 301 22.03 42.48 -7.94
N ASP A 302 20.99 42.78 -7.16
CA ASP A 302 20.73 42.06 -5.90
C ASP A 302 20.28 40.63 -6.13
N TYR A 303 19.55 40.38 -7.22
CA TYR A 303 19.19 39.05 -7.68
C TYR A 303 20.43 38.23 -8.00
N HIS A 304 21.33 38.76 -8.82
CA HIS A 304 22.57 38.06 -9.19
C HIS A 304 23.45 37.79 -7.96
N HIS A 305 23.64 38.78 -7.09
CA HIS A 305 24.39 38.62 -5.85
C HIS A 305 23.76 37.55 -4.93
N THR A 306 22.42 37.53 -4.81
CA THR A 306 21.69 36.54 -4.02
C THR A 306 21.87 35.13 -4.59
N CYS A 307 21.75 34.96 -5.91
CA CYS A 307 21.98 33.68 -6.59
C CYS A 307 23.40 33.17 -6.41
N CYS A 308 24.42 34.01 -6.63
CA CYS A 308 25.82 33.67 -6.41
C CYS A 308 26.07 33.26 -4.95
N ARG A 309 25.47 33.97 -3.99
CA ARG A 309 25.59 33.63 -2.57
C ARG A 309 24.96 32.28 -2.22
N ILE A 310 23.80 31.97 -2.81
CA ILE A 310 23.14 30.67 -2.63
C ILE A 310 24.04 29.56 -3.16
N VAL A 311 24.59 29.70 -4.37
CA VAL A 311 25.48 28.69 -4.97
C VAL A 311 26.70 28.42 -4.09
N LEU A 312 27.35 29.49 -3.59
CA LEU A 312 28.49 29.35 -2.68
C LEU A 312 28.13 28.62 -1.38
N LEU A 313 26.99 28.97 -0.77
CA LEU A 313 26.54 28.33 0.47
C LEU A 313 26.08 26.88 0.24
N GLN A 314 25.44 26.57 -0.88
CA GLN A 314 25.06 25.21 -1.24
C GLN A 314 26.28 24.33 -1.48
N ASN A 315 27.29 24.83 -2.20
CA ASN A 315 28.55 24.11 -2.42
C ASN A 315 29.28 23.86 -1.11
N ALA A 316 29.39 24.88 -0.24
CA ALA A 316 30.00 24.72 1.08
C ALA A 316 29.23 23.73 1.96
N LEU A 317 27.89 23.67 1.86
CA LEU A 317 27.07 22.70 2.58
C LEU A 317 27.29 21.27 2.05
N LYS A 318 27.32 21.09 0.72
CA LYS A 318 27.53 19.80 0.06
C LYS A 318 28.90 19.21 0.43
N LEU A 319 29.93 20.05 0.43
CA LEU A 319 31.30 19.68 0.81
C LEU A 319 31.55 19.71 2.33
N ARG A 320 30.55 20.02 3.15
CA ARG A 320 30.64 20.08 4.63
C ARG A 320 31.78 20.96 5.13
N LEU A 321 32.08 22.05 4.43
CA LEU A 321 33.19 22.94 4.75
C LEU A 321 32.94 23.68 6.08
N PRO A 322 33.98 23.97 6.89
CA PRO A 322 33.83 24.75 8.10
C PRO A 322 33.32 26.17 7.82
N ILE A 323 32.69 26.79 8.81
CA ILE A 323 32.24 28.18 8.76
C ILE A 323 33.39 29.04 9.28
N ARG A 324 34.02 29.82 8.39
CA ARG A 324 35.13 30.70 8.74
C ARG A 324 34.62 32.11 9.04
N LEU A 325 34.95 32.63 10.21
CA LEU A 325 34.68 34.01 10.61
C LEU A 325 36.01 34.75 10.78
N THR A 326 36.16 35.84 10.05
CA THR A 326 37.32 36.73 10.18
C THR A 326 36.95 37.85 11.16
N VAL A 327 37.69 37.97 12.26
CA VAL A 327 37.48 38.99 13.28
C VAL A 327 38.70 39.92 13.28
N THR A 328 38.45 41.23 13.26
CA THR A 328 39.50 42.25 13.32
C THR A 328 39.42 43.00 14.65
N LEU A 329 40.41 42.85 15.52
CA LEU A 329 40.53 43.60 16.79
C LEU A 329 41.90 44.26 16.86
N ASN A 330 41.95 45.53 17.27
CA ASN A 330 43.20 46.29 17.43
C ASN A 330 44.14 46.18 16.20
N LYS A 331 43.58 46.28 15.00
CA LYS A 331 44.26 46.11 13.68
C LYS A 331 44.79 44.70 13.38
N ASN A 332 44.66 43.75 14.30
CA ASN A 332 45.00 42.34 14.09
C ASN A 332 43.78 41.58 13.55
N LYS A 333 44.02 40.69 12.58
CA LYS A 333 42.98 39.86 11.95
C LYS A 333 43.24 38.40 12.30
N LEU A 334 42.27 37.75 12.94
CA LEU A 334 42.29 36.31 13.17
C LEU A 334 41.05 35.63 12.58
N ILE A 335 41.23 34.39 12.13
CA ILE A 335 40.18 33.57 11.53
C ILE A 335 39.77 32.48 12.52
N TYR A 336 38.50 32.48 12.90
CA TYR A 336 37.90 31.45 13.73
C TYR A 336 37.07 30.50 12.87
N SER A 337 37.31 29.20 13.03
CA SER A 337 36.63 28.16 12.24
C SER A 337 35.63 27.40 13.11
N PHE A 338 34.36 27.42 12.70
CA PHE A 338 33.28 26.64 13.31
C PHE A 338 32.95 25.43 12.44
N ASN A 339 32.41 24.38 13.06
CA ASN A 339 31.92 23.23 12.33
C ASN A 339 30.72 23.65 11.45
N TRP A 340 30.53 22.98 10.32
CA TRP A 340 29.42 23.24 9.41
C TRP A 340 28.04 23.02 10.03
N ARG A 341 27.94 22.21 11.11
CA ARG A 341 26.71 21.96 11.87
C ARG A 341 26.45 22.95 13.00
N THR A 342 27.36 23.90 13.27
CA THR A 342 27.21 24.78 14.42
C THR A 342 25.91 25.61 14.32
N ARG A 343 25.17 25.65 15.42
CA ARG A 343 23.89 26.37 15.51
C ARG A 343 24.05 27.87 15.25
N GLU A 344 23.08 28.49 14.59
CA GLU A 344 23.08 29.93 14.30
C GLU A 344 23.24 30.78 15.57
N SER A 345 22.60 30.39 16.67
CA SER A 345 22.65 31.09 17.95
C SER A 345 24.07 31.16 18.53
N VAL A 346 24.85 30.08 18.40
CA VAL A 346 26.22 29.99 18.90
C VAL A 346 27.17 30.84 18.07
N VAL A 347 27.02 30.82 16.74
CA VAL A 347 27.85 31.68 15.88
C VAL A 347 27.51 33.15 16.11
N LYS A 348 26.23 33.49 16.30
CA LYS A 348 25.79 34.86 16.63
C LYS A 348 26.27 35.32 18.00
N SER A 349 26.24 34.46 19.02
CA SER A 349 26.75 34.82 20.35
C SER A 349 28.26 35.09 20.29
N PHE A 350 29.01 34.29 19.52
CA PHE A 350 30.43 34.54 19.28
C PHE A 350 30.68 35.89 18.58
N VAL A 351 29.90 36.22 17.54
CA VAL A 351 30.00 37.53 16.88
C VAL A 351 29.64 38.67 17.84
N GLY A 352 28.65 38.47 18.71
CA GLY A 352 28.32 39.42 19.78
C GLY A 352 29.47 39.66 20.74
N LEU A 353 30.16 38.60 21.17
CA LEU A 353 31.37 38.71 21.99
C LEU A 353 32.49 39.43 21.23
N ALA A 354 32.69 39.12 19.95
CA ALA A 354 33.73 39.77 19.15
C ALA A 354 33.52 41.28 18.99
N ASN A 355 32.27 41.75 19.08
CA ASN A 355 31.93 43.17 19.00
C ASN A 355 31.86 43.86 20.38
N ALA A 356 32.10 43.14 21.48
CA ALA A 356 32.06 43.72 22.82
C ALA A 356 33.31 44.58 23.10
N LYS A 357 33.12 45.73 23.77
CA LYS A 357 34.21 46.64 24.14
C LYS A 357 35.19 45.94 25.09
N GLY A 358 36.49 46.05 24.81
CA GLY A 358 37.55 45.51 25.67
C GLY A 358 37.89 44.03 25.46
N MET A 359 37.28 43.36 24.48
CA MET A 359 37.63 41.97 24.17
C MET A 359 38.96 41.84 23.44
N THR A 360 39.77 40.86 23.86
CA THR A 360 41.02 40.51 23.20
C THR A 360 40.90 39.21 22.38
N HIS A 361 41.84 38.99 21.47
CA HIS A 361 41.89 37.76 20.69
C HIS A 361 42.11 36.51 21.55
N GLU A 362 42.87 36.61 22.65
CA GLU A 362 43.11 35.51 23.58
C GLU A 362 41.82 35.07 24.28
N GLN A 363 41.03 36.03 24.76
CA GLN A 363 39.73 35.77 25.39
C GLN A 363 38.74 35.16 24.39
N LEU A 364 38.72 35.66 23.14
CA LEU A 364 37.89 35.08 22.08
C LEU A 364 38.31 33.66 21.71
N ALA A 365 39.62 33.36 21.69
CA ALA A 365 40.11 32.02 21.40
C ALA A 365 39.69 31.00 22.47
N LEU A 366 39.74 31.39 23.75
CA LEU A 366 39.23 30.56 24.86
C LEU A 366 37.73 30.29 24.70
N ARG A 367 36.94 31.33 24.46
CA ARG A 367 35.48 31.19 24.24
C ARG A 367 35.14 30.38 22.99
N HIS A 368 35.91 30.53 21.92
CA HIS A 368 35.76 29.72 20.70
C HIS A 368 35.98 28.23 21.02
N LYS A 369 37.03 27.91 21.77
CA LYS A 369 37.33 26.54 22.20
C LYS A 369 36.18 25.96 23.02
N GLU A 370 35.72 26.66 24.05
CA GLU A 370 34.58 26.27 24.90
C GLU A 370 33.31 26.00 24.07
N MET A 371 32.97 26.93 23.17
CA MET A 371 31.81 26.80 22.29
C MET A 371 31.98 25.63 21.32
N SER A 372 33.18 25.40 20.78
CA SER A 372 33.40 24.28 19.86
C SER A 372 33.37 22.91 20.52
N SER A 373 33.71 22.81 21.81
CA SER A 373 33.72 21.56 22.58
C SER A 373 32.37 21.20 23.22
N SER A 374 31.42 22.14 23.29
CA SER A 374 30.13 21.90 23.94
C SER A 374 29.17 21.09 23.06
N ASN A 375 28.54 20.07 23.63
CA ASN A 375 27.47 19.30 22.97
C ASN A 375 26.25 20.18 22.60
N TYR A 376 26.06 21.30 23.28
CA TYR A 376 24.97 22.24 23.00
C TYR A 376 25.17 23.06 21.72
N SER A 377 26.35 22.95 21.10
CA SER A 377 26.72 23.72 19.90
C SER A 377 26.22 23.14 18.58
N PHE A 378 25.61 21.95 18.62
CA PHE A 378 25.16 21.18 17.46
C PHE A 378 23.66 20.97 17.43
#